data_AF-A0A4U0SG37-F1
#
_entry.id   AF-A0A4U0SG37-F1
#
_cell.length_a   1.000
_cell.length_b   1.000
_cell.length_c   1.000
_cell.angle_alpha   90.00
_cell.angle_beta   90.00
_cell.angle_gamma   90.00
#
_symmetry.space_group_name_H-M   'P 1'
#
loop_
_entity.id
_entity.type
_entity.pdbx_description
1 polymer ?
#
loop_
_entity_poly.entity_id
_entity_poly.type
_entity_poly.pdbx_seq_one_letter_code
_entity_poly.pdbx_strand_id
1 'polypeptide(L)'
;MPRPRAALVTLHQDGTECPESHKHTRSGKPLHPECPGRYRFESTCDCGAWELSGRTKGYIDAERKRHLASHREAQTDSGPAVLRELLRFAD
;
A
#
# COMPACT_ATOMS: atom_id res chain seq x y z
N MET A 1 11.46 -15.04 1.85
CA MET A 1 11.10 -13.87 1.01
C MET A 1 10.86 -12.68 1.93
N PRO A 2 11.36 -11.47 1.63
CA PRO A 2 11.01 -10.28 2.40
C PRO A 2 9.49 -10.04 2.35
N ARG A 3 8.92 -9.44 3.40
CA ARG A 3 7.51 -9.04 3.39
C ARG A 3 7.31 -7.99 2.29
N PRO A 4 6.35 -8.18 1.36
CA PRO A 4 6.12 -7.23 0.29
C PRO A 4 5.74 -5.87 0.87
N ARG A 5 6.19 -4.83 0.19
CA ARG A 5 5.94 -3.44 0.53
C ARG A 5 5.22 -2.77 -0.62
N ALA A 6 4.14 -2.08 -0.27
CA ALA A 6 3.49 -1.14 -1.17
C ALA A 6 3.64 0.25 -0.55
N ALA A 7 4.45 1.11 -1.16
CA ALA A 7 4.60 2.50 -0.72
C ALA A 7 3.31 3.25 -1.07
N LEU A 8 2.86 4.17 -0.22
CA LEU A 8 1.74 5.07 -0.52
C LEU A 8 2.28 6.48 -0.56
N VAL A 9 2.37 7.05 -1.76
CA VAL A 9 2.87 8.40 -1.98
C VAL A 9 1.73 9.35 -2.27
N THR A 10 1.93 10.62 -1.93
CA THR A 10 1.01 11.70 -2.28
C THR A 10 1.68 12.54 -3.35
N LEU A 11 0.97 12.85 -4.42
CA LEU A 11 1.52 13.58 -5.56
C LEU A 11 0.84 14.95 -5.70
N HIS A 12 1.64 15.94 -6.07
CA HIS A 12 1.20 17.24 -6.55
C HIS A 12 0.69 17.14 -8.00
N GLN A 13 0.12 18.23 -8.51
CA GLN A 13 -0.47 18.26 -9.85
C GLN A 13 0.57 18.09 -10.96
N ASP A 14 1.80 18.56 -10.74
CA ASP A 14 2.95 18.39 -11.63
C ASP A 14 3.57 16.98 -11.55
N GLY A 15 3.01 16.10 -10.71
CA GLY A 15 3.49 14.73 -10.52
C GLY A 15 4.62 14.58 -9.51
N THR A 16 5.09 15.67 -8.89
CA THR A 16 6.12 15.59 -7.83
C THR A 16 5.54 15.00 -6.55
N GLU A 17 6.34 14.25 -5.81
CA GLU A 17 5.94 13.74 -4.49
C GLU A 17 5.84 14.88 -3.47
N CYS A 18 4.72 14.89 -2.75
CA CYS A 18 4.50 15.76 -1.61
C CYS A 18 5.28 15.23 -0.40
N PRO A 19 6.31 15.95 0.08
CA PRO A 19 7.13 15.50 1.20
C PRO A 19 6.33 15.26 2.48
N GLU A 20 6.76 14.32 3.32
CA GLU A 20 6.13 14.09 4.63
C GLU A 20 6.24 15.31 5.57
N SER A 21 7.26 16.16 5.37
CA SER A 21 7.41 17.43 6.08
C SER A 21 6.26 18.40 5.79
N HIS A 22 5.58 18.28 4.64
CA HIS A 22 4.39 19.06 4.33
C HIS A 22 3.19 18.55 5.14
N LYS A 23 3.02 19.13 6.33
CA LYS A 23 1.83 18.91 7.14
C LYS A 23 0.60 19.54 6.50
N HIS A 24 -0.56 18.93 6.73
CA HIS A 24 -1.84 19.40 6.22
C HIS A 24 -2.85 19.45 7.36
N THR A 25 -3.85 20.32 7.25
CA THR A 25 -5.00 20.33 8.17
C THR A 25 -5.85 19.06 7.99
N ARG A 26 -6.79 18.82 8.91
CA ARG A 26 -7.81 17.75 8.76
C ARG A 26 -8.63 17.89 7.47
N SER A 27 -8.85 19.10 6.98
CA SER A 27 -9.53 19.38 5.71
C SER A 27 -8.63 19.23 4.48
N GLY A 28 -7.36 18.87 4.65
CA GLY A 28 -6.41 18.67 3.54
C GLY A 28 -5.74 19.95 3.04
N LYS A 29 -5.92 21.10 3.72
CA LYS A 29 -5.22 22.34 3.36
C LYS A 29 -3.74 22.23 3.74
N PRO A 30 -2.80 22.58 2.85
CA PRO A 30 -1.38 22.63 3.20
C PRO A 30 -1.09 23.64 4.32
N LEU A 31 -0.18 23.28 5.22
CA LEU A 31 0.35 24.17 6.24
C LEU A 31 1.70 24.78 5.84
N HIS A 32 2.39 24.18 4.88
CA HIS A 32 3.64 24.72 4.34
C HIS A 32 3.30 25.70 3.20
N PRO A 33 3.86 26.93 3.20
CA PRO A 33 3.49 27.97 2.23
C PRO A 33 3.83 27.61 0.78
N GLU A 34 4.88 26.80 0.57
CA GLU A 34 5.32 26.37 -0.76
C GLU A 34 4.65 25.09 -1.25
N CYS A 35 3.75 24.49 -0.46
CA CYS A 35 3.07 23.28 -0.85
C CYS A 35 1.85 23.62 -1.73
N PRO A 36 1.83 23.22 -3.02
CA PRO A 36 0.73 23.55 -3.94
C PRO A 36 -0.55 22.75 -3.65
N GLY A 37 -0.50 21.80 -2.71
CA GLY A 37 -1.62 20.93 -2.34
C GLY A 37 -1.55 19.55 -2.96
N ARG A 38 -2.33 18.63 -2.39
CA ARG A 38 -2.37 17.22 -2.83
C ARG A 38 -3.28 17.11 -4.06
N TYR A 39 -2.82 16.44 -5.10
CA TYR A 39 -3.60 16.19 -6.31
C TYR A 39 -4.12 14.76 -6.37
N ARG A 40 -3.23 13.78 -6.19
CA ARG A 40 -3.57 12.36 -6.20
C ARG A 40 -2.70 11.57 -5.23
N PHE A 41 -3.11 10.34 -4.97
CA PHE A 41 -2.37 9.35 -4.19
C PHE A 41 -2.03 8.19 -5.13
N GLU A 42 -0.86 7.61 -4.94
CA GLU A 42 -0.39 6.48 -5.72
C GLU A 42 0.23 5.45 -4.79
N SER A 43 0.03 4.18 -5.13
CA SER A 43 0.69 3.09 -4.43
C SER A 43 1.19 2.05 -5.41
N THR A 44 2.47 1.73 -5.28
CA THR A 44 3.16 0.74 -6.11
C THR A 44 3.73 -0.33 -5.18
N CYS A 45 3.51 -1.60 -5.52
CA CYS A 45 4.07 -2.72 -4.77
C CYS A 45 5.41 -3.16 -5.36
N ASP A 46 6.36 -3.48 -4.50
CA ASP A 46 7.66 -4.07 -4.86
C ASP A 46 7.57 -5.46 -5.52
N CYS A 47 6.38 -6.07 -5.57
CA CYS A 47 6.15 -7.29 -6.35
C CYS A 47 6.11 -7.04 -7.87
N GLY A 48 6.02 -5.79 -8.31
CA GLY A 48 6.02 -5.39 -9.72
C GLY A 48 4.73 -5.69 -10.50
N ALA A 49 3.75 -6.34 -9.88
CA ALA A 49 2.49 -6.74 -10.53
C ALA A 49 1.29 -5.86 -10.17
N TRP A 50 1.49 -4.86 -9.31
CA TRP A 50 0.40 -4.04 -8.78
C TRP A 50 0.80 -2.58 -8.59
N GLU A 51 -0.03 -1.71 -9.17
CA GLU A 51 -0.01 -0.26 -8.98
C GLU A 51 -1.45 0.24 -8.95
N LEU A 52 -1.72 1.25 -8.13
CA LEU A 52 -3.02 1.90 -8.07
C LEU A 52 -2.86 3.40 -7.78
N SER A 53 -3.62 4.24 -8.49
CA SER A 53 -3.67 5.67 -8.21
C SER A 53 -5.10 6.22 -8.16
N GLY A 54 -5.30 7.34 -7.45
CA GLY A 54 -6.60 7.99 -7.35
C GLY A 54 -6.62 9.20 -6.41
N ARG A 55 -7.75 9.92 -6.36
CA ARG A 55 -7.88 11.16 -5.56
C ARG A 55 -8.22 10.94 -4.08
N THR A 56 -8.63 9.74 -3.71
CA THR A 56 -9.12 9.44 -2.35
C THR A 56 -8.11 8.57 -1.61
N LYS A 57 -7.37 9.16 -0.66
CA LYS A 57 -6.36 8.44 0.15
C LYS A 57 -6.91 7.16 0.80
N GLY A 58 -8.12 7.24 1.36
CA GLY A 58 -8.75 6.12 2.07
C GLY A 58 -9.00 4.92 1.17
N TYR A 59 -9.43 5.14 -0.07
CA TYR A 59 -9.63 4.09 -1.07
C TYR A 59 -8.29 3.44 -1.44
N ILE A 60 -7.28 4.24 -1.78
CA ILE A 60 -5.95 3.72 -2.15
C ILE A 60 -5.32 2.93 -1.00
N ASP A 61 -5.41 3.42 0.25
CA ASP A 61 -4.88 2.69 1.41
C ASP A 61 -5.64 1.40 1.70
N ALA A 62 -6.96 1.35 1.46
CA ALA A 62 -7.76 0.14 1.62
C ALA A 62 -7.39 -0.93 0.59
N GLU A 63 -7.31 -0.56 -0.70
CA GLU A 63 -6.89 -1.46 -1.77
C GLU A 63 -5.45 -1.93 -1.59
N ARG A 64 -4.54 -1.02 -1.21
CA ARG A 64 -3.16 -1.35 -0.82
C ARG A 64 -3.10 -2.40 0.27
N LYS A 65 -3.88 -2.24 1.35
CA LYS A 65 -3.94 -3.23 2.44
C LYS A 65 -4.49 -4.57 1.96
N ARG A 66 -5.51 -4.57 1.09
CA ARG A 66 -6.05 -5.79 0.49
C ARG A 66 -5.02 -6.52 -0.36
N HIS A 67 -4.28 -5.78 -1.19
CA HIS A 67 -3.17 -6.33 -1.98
C HIS A 67 -2.07 -6.92 -1.09
N LEU A 68 -1.67 -6.22 -0.03
CA LEU A 68 -0.68 -6.75 0.93
C LEU A 68 -1.17 -8.01 1.66
N ALA A 69 -2.47 -8.17 1.85
CA ALA A 69 -3.05 -9.39 2.43
C ALA A 69 -3.01 -10.58 1.46
N SER A 70 -3.25 -10.37 0.17
CA SER A 70 -3.23 -11.46 -0.83
C SER A 70 -1.84 -12.12 -0.97
N HIS A 71 -0.77 -11.37 -0.67
CA HIS A 71 0.58 -11.94 -0.59
C HIS A 71 0.74 -12.98 0.53
N ARG A 72 -0.03 -12.87 1.62
CA ARG A 72 -0.02 -13.87 2.72
C ARG A 72 -0.77 -15.13 2.33
N GLU A 73 -1.91 -14.96 1.66
CA GLU A 73 -2.74 -16.08 1.17
C GLU A 73 -1.95 -16.92 0.16
N ALA A 74 -1.31 -16.27 -0.82
CA ALA A 74 -0.44 -16.95 -1.80
C ALA A 74 0.73 -17.70 -1.14
N GLN A 75 1.36 -17.13 -0.11
CA GLN A 75 2.44 -17.78 0.64
C GLN A 75 1.96 -19.00 1.42
N THR A 76 0.72 -18.96 1.91
CA THR A 76 0.18 -20.07 2.68
C THR A 76 0.05 -21.27 1.75
N ASP A 77 -0.50 -21.11 0.54
CA ASP A 77 -0.75 -22.19 -0.41
C ASP A 77 0.48 -22.80 -1.09
N SER A 78 1.65 -22.19 -0.94
CA SER A 78 2.92 -22.76 -1.41
C SER A 78 3.53 -23.85 -0.49
N GLY A 79 2.86 -24.24 0.61
CA GLY A 79 3.29 -25.38 1.43
C GLY A 79 2.76 -26.71 0.88
N PRO A 80 3.54 -27.81 0.86
CA PRO A 80 3.05 -29.09 0.39
C PRO A 80 1.86 -29.52 1.25
N ALA A 81 0.72 -29.80 0.61
CA ALA A 81 -0.54 -30.18 1.28
C ALA A 81 -0.33 -31.30 2.31
N VAL A 82 0.60 -32.21 2.03
CA VAL A 82 1.03 -33.33 2.88
C VAL A 82 1.54 -32.86 4.26
N LEU A 83 2.29 -31.75 4.35
CA LEU A 83 2.77 -31.24 5.64
C LEU A 83 1.65 -30.60 6.47
N ARG A 84 0.67 -29.96 5.83
CA ARG A 84 -0.50 -29.39 6.52
C ARG A 84 -1.39 -30.47 7.13
N GLU A 85 -1.51 -31.59 6.44
CA GLU A 85 -2.31 -32.73 6.87
C GLU A 85 -1.62 -33.51 8.01
N LEU A 86 -0.32 -33.78 7.91
CA LEU A 86 0.45 -34.46 8.95
C LEU A 86 0.46 -33.70 10.29
N LEU A 87 0.45 -32.37 10.28
CA LEU A 87 0.40 -31.56 11.50
C LEU A 87 -0.98 -31.54 12.18
N ARG A 88 -2.05 -31.96 11.50
CA ARG A 88 -3.41 -32.04 12.07
C ARG A 88 -3.71 -33.38 12.75
N PHE A 89 -2.90 -34.40 12.51
CA PHE A 89 -3.08 -35.75 13.06
C PHE A 89 -2.10 -36.08 14.19
N ALA A 90 -1.37 -35.08 14.70
CA ALA A 90 -0.40 -35.21 15.79
C ALA A 90 -0.97 -34.67 17.12
N ASP A 91 -2.17 -35.13 17.50
CA ASP A 91 -2.77 -34.97 18.83
C ASP A 91 -3.10 -36.36 19.41
#